data_AF-U2UR14-F1
#
_entry.id   AF-U2UR14-F1
#
_cell.length_a   1.000
_cell.length_b   1.000
_cell.length_c   1.000
_cell.angle_alpha   90.00
_cell.angle_beta   90.00
_cell.angle_gamma   90.00
#
_symmetry.space_group_name_H-M   'P 1'
#
loop_
_entity.id
_entity.type
_entity.pdbx_description
1 polymer ?
#
loop_
_entity_poly.entity_id
_entity_poly.type
_entity_poly.pdbx_seq_one_letter_code
_entity_poly.pdbx_strand_id
1 'polypeptide(L)'
;MTMFAKIEISGTMELVTGTHIGGNGAFAAIGAVDSPVIRDARTMEPMIPGSSLKGKLRSLMAKRYNERPASAPDQDSAELKSLFGSAKKGEVKVGRLLFSDMFLLNGKELSELGIHSTEVKFENTINRLSAVANPRQIERVIRGTKFGLSLIYEPEQRKEDPESKEEARG
;
A
#
# COMPACT_ATOMS: atom_id res chain seq x y z
N MET A 1 -34.46 1.28 6.49
CA MET A 1 -33.70 0.01 6.73
C MET A 1 -32.22 0.35 6.56
N THR A 2 -31.31 -0.06 7.45
CA THR A 2 -29.90 0.35 7.31
C THR A 2 -29.25 -0.44 6.18
N MET A 3 -28.93 0.21 5.06
CA MET A 3 -28.30 -0.44 3.92
C MET A 3 -26.82 -0.68 4.21
N PHE A 4 -26.40 -1.95 4.19
CA PHE A 4 -24.99 -2.32 4.21
C PHE A 4 -24.52 -2.56 2.78
N ALA A 5 -23.65 -1.69 2.29
CA ALA A 5 -22.99 -1.85 1.00
C ALA A 5 -21.48 -1.97 1.23
N LYS A 6 -20.81 -2.76 0.39
CA LYS A 6 -19.36 -2.79 0.26
C LYS A 6 -19.03 -2.66 -1.21
N ILE A 7 -18.12 -1.74 -1.53
CA ILE A 7 -17.67 -1.49 -2.90
C ILE A 7 -16.25 -2.01 -3.01
N GLU A 8 -16.03 -2.98 -3.88
CA GLU A 8 -14.68 -3.41 -4.23
C GLU A 8 -14.11 -2.55 -5.35
N ILE A 9 -12.91 -2.04 -5.13
CA ILE A 9 -12.06 -1.38 -6.10
C ILE A 9 -10.93 -2.36 -6.40
N SER A 10 -11.03 -3.05 -7.54
CA SER A 10 -10.06 -4.04 -7.98
C SER A 10 -9.36 -3.61 -9.25
N GLY A 11 -8.18 -4.18 -9.50
CA GLY A 11 -7.40 -3.89 -10.70
C GLY A 11 -6.05 -4.59 -10.73
N THR A 12 -5.26 -4.25 -11.74
CA THR A 12 -3.86 -4.69 -11.85
C THR A 12 -2.96 -3.48 -11.70
N MET A 13 -2.02 -3.55 -10.76
CA MET A 13 -0.98 -2.55 -10.58
C MET A 13 0.31 -3.03 -11.24
N GLU A 14 0.76 -2.30 -12.26
CA GLU A 14 2.01 -2.58 -12.98
C GLU A 14 3.14 -1.66 -12.49
N LEU A 15 4.31 -2.26 -12.24
CA LEU A 15 5.49 -1.49 -11.89
C LEU A 15 6.14 -0.89 -13.14
N VAL A 16 6.04 0.43 -13.31
CA VAL A 16 6.70 1.13 -14.43
C VAL A 16 8.23 1.17 -14.27
N THR A 17 8.72 1.13 -13.04
CA THR A 17 10.14 1.14 -12.69
C THR A 17 10.45 0.11 -11.60
N GLY A 18 11.71 -0.34 -11.53
CA GLY A 18 12.12 -1.27 -10.49
C GLY A 18 11.87 -0.69 -9.09
N THR A 19 11.14 -1.43 -8.26
CA THR A 19 10.61 -0.93 -6.99
C THR A 19 11.06 -1.81 -5.83
N HIS A 20 11.59 -1.18 -4.79
CA HIS A 20 11.97 -1.85 -3.54
C HIS A 20 10.92 -1.56 -2.47
N ILE A 21 10.37 -2.61 -1.88
CA ILE A 21 9.61 -2.57 -0.63
C ILE A 21 10.31 -3.53 0.33
N GLY A 22 10.91 -2.98 1.38
CA GLY A 22 11.73 -3.76 2.29
C GLY A 22 10.92 -4.77 3.10
N GLY A 23 11.47 -5.98 3.24
CA GLY A 23 10.99 -6.99 4.17
C GLY A 23 11.77 -6.98 5.49
N ASN A 24 11.31 -7.76 6.47
CA ASN A 24 12.12 -8.06 7.64
C ASN A 24 13.16 -9.14 7.26
N GLY A 25 14.41 -8.98 7.68
CA GLY A 25 15.55 -9.82 7.28
C GLY A 25 15.49 -11.29 7.74
N ALA A 26 14.38 -11.73 8.36
CA ALA A 26 14.21 -13.07 8.91
C ALA A 26 14.23 -14.19 7.84
N PHE A 27 13.98 -13.87 6.57
CA PHE A 27 14.00 -14.81 5.45
C PHE A 27 15.20 -14.59 4.50
N ALA A 28 16.19 -13.79 4.90
CA ALA A 28 17.41 -13.65 4.13
C ALA A 28 18.21 -14.96 4.18
N ALA A 29 18.40 -15.61 3.02
CA ALA A 29 19.32 -16.74 2.90
C ALA A 29 20.74 -16.29 3.31
N ILE A 30 21.55 -17.22 3.82
CA ILE A 30 22.97 -16.94 4.14
C ILE A 30 23.65 -16.44 2.86
N GLY A 31 24.22 -15.22 2.89
CA GLY A 31 24.81 -14.57 1.72
C GLY A 31 23.85 -13.76 0.85
N ALA A 32 22.63 -13.48 1.33
CA ALA A 32 21.68 -12.61 0.64
C ALA A 32 22.15 -11.15 0.57
N VAL A 33 21.54 -10.42 -0.36
CA VAL A 33 21.67 -8.97 -0.54
C VAL A 33 21.37 -8.17 0.74
N ASP A 34 22.04 -7.02 0.90
CA ASP A 34 21.94 -6.18 2.12
C ASP A 34 20.51 -5.73 2.43
N SER A 35 19.68 -5.54 1.40
CA SER A 35 18.31 -5.04 1.51
C SER A 35 17.36 -5.86 0.63
N PRO A 36 16.82 -6.97 1.16
CA PRO A 36 15.90 -7.83 0.42
C PRO A 36 14.49 -7.21 0.31
N VAL A 37 13.75 -7.61 -0.72
CA VAL A 37 12.33 -7.24 -0.86
C VAL A 37 11.43 -8.10 0.01
N ILE A 38 10.27 -7.57 0.39
CA ILE A 38 9.22 -8.35 1.08
C ILE A 38 8.61 -9.39 0.15
N ARG A 39 8.42 -10.61 0.69
CA ARG A 39 7.93 -11.77 -0.04
C ARG A 39 6.74 -12.40 0.68
N ASP A 40 5.83 -12.98 -0.09
CA ASP A 40 4.76 -13.84 0.44
C ASP A 40 5.39 -15.12 1.01
N ALA A 41 5.11 -15.43 2.27
CA ALA A 41 5.68 -16.58 2.95
C ALA A 41 5.28 -17.92 2.30
N ARG A 42 4.15 -17.96 1.57
CA ARG A 42 3.68 -19.19 0.92
C ARG A 42 4.38 -19.46 -0.41
N THR A 43 4.56 -18.43 -1.24
CA THR A 43 5.09 -18.58 -2.61
C THR A 43 6.55 -18.16 -2.74
N MET A 44 7.09 -17.45 -1.75
CA MET A 44 8.39 -16.78 -1.81
C MET A 44 8.51 -15.72 -2.92
N GLU A 45 7.42 -15.37 -3.58
CA GLU A 45 7.37 -14.31 -4.58
C GLU A 45 7.23 -12.93 -3.92
N PRO A 46 7.70 -11.84 -4.57
CA PRO A 46 7.51 -10.50 -4.04
C PRO A 46 6.03 -10.19 -3.89
N MET A 47 5.70 -9.39 -2.88
CA MET A 47 4.34 -8.92 -2.63
C MET A 47 4.36 -7.43 -2.29
N ILE A 48 3.21 -6.77 -2.38
CA ILE A 48 3.05 -5.40 -1.89
C ILE A 48 2.06 -5.43 -0.73
N PRO A 49 2.51 -5.15 0.51
CA PRO A 49 1.62 -5.12 1.66
C PRO A 49 0.53 -4.06 1.51
N GLY A 50 -0.71 -4.38 1.89
CA GLY A 50 -1.82 -3.43 1.92
C GLY A 50 -1.51 -2.22 2.81
N SER A 51 -0.74 -2.43 3.89
CA SER A 51 -0.23 -1.37 4.77
C SER A 51 0.69 -0.37 4.05
N SER A 52 1.49 -0.82 3.10
CA SER A 52 2.40 0.04 2.32
C SER A 52 1.60 0.96 1.39
N LEU A 53 0.62 0.41 0.67
CA LEU A 53 -0.27 1.21 -0.19
C LEU A 53 -1.13 2.17 0.64
N LYS A 54 -1.72 1.68 1.74
CA LYS A 54 -2.50 2.49 2.69
C LYS A 54 -1.70 3.68 3.19
N GLY A 55 -0.48 3.44 3.67
CA GLY A 55 0.39 4.49 4.22
C GLY A 55 0.77 5.52 3.17
N LYS A 56 1.15 5.08 1.97
CA LYS A 56 1.51 5.99 0.88
C LYS A 56 0.32 6.86 0.45
N LEU A 57 -0.85 6.25 0.21
CA LEU A 57 -2.06 6.99 -0.15
C LEU A 57 -2.47 7.97 0.94
N ARG A 58 -2.53 7.53 2.21
CA ARG A 58 -2.87 8.40 3.34
C ARG A 58 -1.93 9.60 3.43
N SER A 59 -0.61 9.38 3.35
CA SER A 59 0.38 10.46 3.45
C SER A 59 0.28 11.48 2.32
N LEU A 60 -0.03 11.03 1.08
CA LEU A 60 -0.25 11.92 -0.05
C LEU A 60 -1.56 12.69 0.09
N MET A 61 -2.64 12.04 0.53
CA MET A 61 -3.92 12.69 0.76
C MET A 61 -3.87 13.69 1.92
N ALA A 62 -3.15 13.39 3.00
CA ALA A 62 -2.91 14.32 4.11
C ALA A 62 -2.26 15.63 3.63
N LYS A 63 -1.29 15.55 2.73
CA LYS A 63 -0.66 16.75 2.13
C LYS A 63 -1.63 17.59 1.31
N ARG A 64 -2.68 16.98 0.75
CA ARG A 64 -3.64 17.66 -0.13
C ARG A 64 -4.87 18.19 0.62
N TYR A 65 -5.37 17.42 1.59
CA TYR A 65 -6.68 17.62 2.20
C TYR A 65 -6.62 18.11 3.65
N ASN A 66 -5.47 18.07 4.32
CA ASN A 66 -5.35 18.75 5.60
C ASN A 66 -5.12 20.25 5.38
N GLU A 67 -5.84 21.09 6.12
CA GLU A 67 -5.67 22.55 6.09
C GLU A 67 -4.29 22.99 6.59
N ARG A 68 -3.69 22.18 7.48
CA ARG A 68 -2.36 22.42 8.06
C ARG A 68 -1.53 21.14 7.98
N PRO A 69 -0.20 21.25 7.88
CA PRO A 69 0.67 20.09 7.94
C PRO A 69 0.42 19.28 9.20
N ALA A 70 0.06 18.01 9.04
CA ALA A 70 -0.08 17.06 10.13
C ALA A 70 1.25 16.33 10.34
N SER A 71 1.77 16.33 11.57
CA SER A 71 2.96 15.57 11.94
C SER A 71 2.65 14.13 12.34
N ALA A 72 1.37 13.85 12.66
CA ALA A 72 0.90 12.53 13.04
C ALA A 72 -0.47 12.20 12.43
N PRO A 73 -0.78 10.91 12.17
CA PRO A 73 -2.09 10.49 11.62
C PRO A 73 -3.30 10.94 12.46
N ASP A 74 -3.12 11.13 13.77
CA ASP A 74 -4.18 11.58 14.70
C ASP A 74 -4.59 13.05 14.49
N GLN A 75 -3.77 13.81 13.75
CA GLN A 75 -4.02 15.21 13.39
C GLN A 75 -4.64 15.35 12.00
N ASP A 76 -4.92 14.23 11.32
CA ASP A 76 -5.61 14.27 10.04
C ASP A 76 -7.01 14.89 10.16
N SER A 77 -7.48 15.46 9.05
CA SER A 77 -8.85 15.94 8.88
C SER A 77 -9.89 14.86 9.19
N ALA A 78 -11.13 15.28 9.48
CA ALA A 78 -12.20 14.37 9.85
C ALA A 78 -12.50 13.35 8.73
N GLU A 79 -12.38 13.79 7.48
CA GLU A 79 -12.57 13.03 6.25
C GLU A 79 -11.52 11.92 6.13
N LEU A 80 -10.25 12.25 6.34
CA LEU A 80 -9.16 11.27 6.29
C LEU A 80 -9.23 10.28 7.44
N LYS A 81 -9.54 10.75 8.67
CA LYS A 81 -9.79 9.85 9.80
C LYS A 81 -10.98 8.92 9.55
N SER A 82 -12.01 9.40 8.84
CA SER A 82 -13.18 8.60 8.46
C SER A 82 -12.84 7.53 7.40
N LEU A 83 -11.94 7.82 6.46
CA LEU A 83 -11.52 6.86 5.43
C LEU A 83 -10.46 5.87 5.95
N PHE A 84 -9.41 6.35 6.62
CA PHE A 84 -8.23 5.55 6.98
C PHE A 84 -8.21 5.05 8.43
N GLY A 85 -9.06 5.63 9.28
CA GLY A 85 -9.14 5.34 10.72
C GLY A 85 -8.22 6.20 11.58
N SER A 86 -8.50 6.20 12.89
CA SER A 86 -7.75 6.88 13.95
C SER A 86 -7.63 5.96 15.15
N ALA A 87 -6.43 5.87 15.73
CA ALA A 87 -6.16 5.07 16.93
C ALA A 87 -6.03 5.93 18.20
N LYS A 88 -6.26 7.24 18.09
CA LYS A 88 -6.17 8.18 19.21
C LYS A 88 -7.09 7.77 20.36
N LYS A 89 -6.53 7.65 21.56
CA LYS A 89 -7.27 7.30 22.78
C LYS A 89 -8.42 8.30 23.01
N GLY A 90 -9.64 7.80 23.17
CA GLY A 90 -10.85 8.61 23.33
C GLY A 90 -11.50 9.09 22.02
N GLU A 91 -10.86 8.88 20.87
CA GLU A 91 -11.38 9.23 19.54
C GLU A 91 -11.02 8.15 18.50
N VAL A 92 -11.22 6.89 18.88
CA VAL A 92 -10.96 5.74 18.01
C VAL A 92 -11.99 5.73 16.89
N LYS A 93 -11.51 5.73 15.64
CA LYS A 93 -12.36 5.60 14.45
C LYS A 93 -11.89 4.41 13.62
N VAL A 94 -12.82 3.53 13.29
CA VAL A 94 -12.60 2.48 12.29
C VAL A 94 -12.63 3.13 10.91
N GLY A 95 -11.58 2.90 10.12
CA GLY A 95 -11.50 3.42 8.76
C GLY A 95 -12.43 2.63 7.83
N ARG A 96 -12.98 3.33 6.83
CA ARG A 96 -13.88 2.76 5.82
C ARG A 96 -13.16 2.15 4.62
N LEU A 97 -11.84 2.26 4.55
CA LEU A 97 -11.00 1.65 3.52
C LEU A 97 -10.22 0.45 4.06
N LEU A 98 -10.45 -0.73 3.46
CA LEU A 98 -9.76 -1.98 3.77
C LEU A 98 -8.80 -2.32 2.63
N PHE A 99 -7.51 -2.33 2.93
CA PHE A 99 -6.45 -2.61 1.96
C PHE A 99 -5.98 -4.05 2.10
N SER A 100 -6.12 -4.83 1.03
CA SER A 100 -5.59 -6.19 0.95
C SER A 100 -4.12 -6.18 0.51
N ASP A 101 -3.39 -7.21 0.91
CA ASP A 101 -2.07 -7.49 0.35
C ASP A 101 -2.19 -7.84 -1.13
N MET A 102 -1.25 -7.35 -1.94
CA MET A 102 -1.27 -7.48 -3.38
C MET A 102 -0.18 -8.46 -3.82
N PHE A 103 -0.59 -9.53 -4.49
CA PHE A 103 0.26 -10.64 -4.89
C PHE A 103 0.59 -10.60 -6.38
N LEU A 104 1.74 -11.21 -6.73
CA LEU A 104 2.24 -11.32 -8.09
C LEU A 104 1.25 -12.03 -9.01
N LEU A 105 0.94 -11.42 -10.17
CA LEU A 105 0.02 -11.97 -11.17
C LEU A 105 0.73 -12.61 -12.36
N ASN A 106 1.82 -12.00 -12.85
CA ASN A 106 2.52 -12.45 -14.06
C ASN A 106 3.79 -13.25 -13.77
N GLY A 107 3.90 -13.86 -12.59
CA GLY A 107 5.09 -14.66 -12.22
C GLY A 107 5.33 -15.85 -13.16
N LYS A 108 4.26 -16.50 -13.63
CA LYS A 108 4.35 -17.60 -14.60
C LYS A 108 4.94 -17.14 -15.93
N GLU A 109 4.43 -16.03 -16.47
CA GLU A 109 4.93 -15.42 -17.72
C GLU A 109 6.43 -15.08 -17.60
N LEU A 110 6.84 -14.44 -16.51
CA LEU A 110 8.25 -14.11 -16.25
C LEU A 110 9.11 -15.38 -16.20
N SER A 111 8.66 -16.41 -15.50
CA SER A 111 9.36 -17.69 -15.37
C SER A 111 9.52 -18.42 -16.71
N GLU A 112 8.48 -18.44 -17.54
CA GLU A 112 8.53 -19.03 -18.90
C GLU A 112 9.54 -18.32 -19.82
N LEU A 113 9.78 -17.03 -19.58
CA LEU A 113 10.81 -16.25 -20.27
C LEU A 113 12.21 -16.39 -19.63
N GLY A 114 12.34 -17.16 -18.54
CA GLY A 114 13.58 -17.29 -17.78
C GLY A 114 13.96 -16.04 -16.98
N ILE A 115 12.99 -15.18 -16.68
CA ILE A 115 13.18 -13.90 -15.99
C ILE A 115 12.75 -14.04 -14.52
N HIS A 116 13.63 -13.65 -13.60
CA HIS A 116 13.29 -13.56 -12.18
C HIS A 116 12.48 -12.29 -11.89
N SER A 117 11.53 -12.36 -10.95
CA SER A 117 10.70 -11.24 -10.53
C SER A 117 11.49 -10.15 -9.77
N THR A 118 12.74 -10.41 -9.38
CA THR A 118 13.63 -9.46 -8.70
C THR A 118 15.00 -9.36 -9.36
N GLU A 119 15.66 -8.21 -9.16
CA GLU A 119 17.03 -7.95 -9.58
C GLU A 119 17.83 -7.28 -8.46
N VAL A 120 19.16 -7.42 -8.49
CA VAL A 120 20.07 -6.75 -7.54
C VAL A 120 20.64 -5.50 -8.19
N LYS A 121 20.37 -4.35 -7.57
CA LYS A 121 20.92 -3.06 -7.98
C LYS A 121 22.08 -2.68 -7.06
N PHE A 122 23.21 -2.34 -7.65
CA PHE A 122 24.35 -1.76 -6.94
C PHE A 122 24.18 -0.24 -6.87
N GLU A 123 24.31 0.31 -5.67
CA GLU A 123 24.33 1.76 -5.43
C GLU A 123 25.58 2.12 -4.64
N ASN A 124 26.02 3.37 -4.75
CA ASN A 124 27.18 3.86 -4.01
C ASN A 124 26.92 5.27 -3.49
N THR A 125 27.25 5.52 -2.23
CA THR A 125 27.24 6.87 -1.65
C THR A 125 28.67 7.33 -1.43
N ILE A 126 29.02 8.49 -1.98
CA ILE A 126 30.36 9.09 -1.87
C ILE A 126 30.31 10.18 -0.80
N ASN A 127 31.17 10.06 0.21
CA ASN A 127 31.33 11.11 1.22
C ASN A 127 31.96 12.35 0.56
N ARG A 128 31.28 13.50 0.63
CA ARG A 128 31.74 14.73 -0.06
C ARG A 128 32.99 15.37 0.55
N LEU A 129 33.32 15.07 1.80
CA LEU A 129 34.50 15.60 2.48
C LEU A 129 35.72 14.71 2.25
N SER A 130 35.56 13.39 2.38
CA SER A 130 36.67 12.44 2.27
C SER A 130 36.82 11.80 0.88
N ALA A 131 35.86 12.01 -0.02
CA ALA A 131 35.73 11.34 -1.33
C ALA A 131 35.63 9.80 -1.27
N VAL A 132 35.42 9.21 -0.08
CA VAL A 132 35.32 7.75 0.10
C VAL A 132 33.97 7.23 -0.38
N ALA A 133 34.00 6.13 -1.13
CA ALA A 133 32.85 5.38 -1.62
C ALA A 133 32.33 4.37 -0.58
N ASN A 134 31.00 4.27 -0.46
CA ASN A 134 30.28 3.29 0.37
C ASN A 134 29.27 2.53 -0.51
N PRO A 135 29.71 1.47 -1.20
CA PRO A 135 28.83 0.66 -2.04
C PRO A 135 27.84 -0.16 -1.20
N ARG A 136 26.64 -0.39 -1.73
CA ARG A 136 25.59 -1.23 -1.15
C ARG A 136 24.79 -1.94 -2.23
N GLN A 137 24.22 -3.09 -1.88
CA GLN A 137 23.36 -3.86 -2.77
C GLN A 137 21.91 -3.78 -2.30
N ILE A 138 21.00 -3.40 -3.21
CA ILE A 138 19.57 -3.37 -2.93
C ILE A 138 18.83 -4.28 -3.91
N GLU A 139 18.05 -5.22 -3.38
CA GLU A 139 17.13 -5.99 -4.20
C GLU A 139 15.92 -5.14 -4.55
N ARG A 140 15.41 -5.25 -5.77
CA ARG A 140 14.16 -4.62 -6.17
C ARG A 140 13.36 -5.53 -7.08
N VAL A 141 12.05 -5.38 -7.04
CA VAL A 141 11.15 -6.02 -8.01
C VAL A 141 11.37 -5.35 -9.36
N ILE A 142 11.44 -6.14 -10.43
CA ILE A 142 11.71 -5.62 -11.77
C ILE A 142 10.52 -4.79 -12.31
N ARG A 143 10.78 -3.93 -13.29
CA ARG A 143 9.71 -3.24 -14.02
C ARG A 143 8.88 -4.24 -14.83
N GLY A 144 7.62 -3.91 -15.10
CA GLY A 144 6.66 -4.76 -15.82
C GLY A 144 6.02 -5.86 -14.96
N THR A 145 6.45 -6.03 -13.71
CA THR A 145 5.79 -6.92 -12.75
C THR A 145 4.40 -6.38 -12.39
N LYS A 146 3.42 -7.27 -12.35
CA LYS A 146 2.00 -6.97 -12.13
C LYS A 146 1.51 -7.56 -10.82
N PHE A 147 0.78 -6.76 -10.04
CA PHE A 147 0.19 -7.13 -8.75
C PHE A 147 -1.32 -6.96 -8.75
N GLY A 148 -2.05 -7.88 -8.11
CA GLY A 148 -3.50 -7.82 -7.97
C GLY A 148 -3.93 -6.84 -6.89
N LEU A 149 -4.59 -5.75 -7.27
CA LEU A 149 -5.16 -4.76 -6.37
C LEU A 149 -6.58 -5.18 -5.95
N SER A 150 -6.86 -5.17 -4.65
CA SER A 150 -8.21 -5.21 -4.08
C SER A 150 -8.28 -4.30 -2.86
N LEU A 151 -9.18 -3.32 -2.94
CA LEU A 151 -9.46 -2.33 -1.90
C LEU A 151 -10.98 -2.29 -1.68
N ILE A 152 -11.42 -2.49 -0.44
CA ILE A 152 -12.84 -2.38 -0.10
C ILE A 152 -13.13 -1.00 0.49
N TYR A 153 -14.16 -0.34 -0.02
CA TYR A 153 -14.75 0.85 0.56
C TYR A 153 -16.12 0.55 1.17
N GLU A 154 -16.32 0.99 2.41
CA GLU A 154 -17.58 0.89 3.13
C GLU A 154 -18.24 2.28 3.19
N PRO A 155 -19.29 2.57 2.38
CA PRO A 155 -19.96 3.86 2.40
C PRO A 155 -20.62 4.17 3.74
N GLU A 156 -20.76 5.48 4.02
CA GLU A 156 -21.50 5.95 5.20
C GLU A 156 -22.97 5.53 5.11
N GLN A 157 -23.50 5.03 6.22
CA GLN A 157 -24.88 4.61 6.30
C GLN A 157 -25.80 5.83 6.35
N ARG A 158 -26.55 6.10 5.29
CA ARG A 158 -27.70 7.00 5.37
C ARG A 158 -28.82 6.27 6.10
N LYS A 159 -29.33 6.86 7.19
CA LYS A 159 -30.64 6.48 7.71
C LYS A 159 -31.65 6.96 6.68
N GLU A 160 -32.45 6.05 6.12
CA GLU A 160 -33.65 6.45 5.40
C GLU A 160 -34.59 7.12 6.39
N ASP A 161 -34.84 8.42 6.23
CA ASP A 161 -35.91 9.09 6.96
C ASP A 161 -37.26 8.56 6.45
N PRO A 162 -38.15 8.08 7.34
CA PRO A 162 -39.44 7.53 6.96
C PRO A 162 -40.35 8.54 6.23
N GLU A 163 -40.11 9.86 6.38
CA GLU A 163 -40.88 10.93 5.72
C GLU A 163 -40.58 11.07 4.22
N SER A 164 -39.44 10.56 3.72
CA SER A 164 -39.10 10.64 2.29
C SER A 164 -39.93 9.72 1.39
N LYS A 165 -40.77 8.85 1.95
CA LYS A 165 -41.67 7.95 1.19
C LYS A 165 -43.03 8.56 0.89
N GLU A 166 -43.41 9.67 1.54
CA GLU A 166 -44.73 10.28 1.37
C GLU A 166 -44.76 11.29 0.20
N GLU A 167 -43.64 11.96 -0.09
CA GLU A 167 -43.54 12.92 -1.20
C GLU A 167 -43.41 12.27 -2.59
N ALA A 168 -43.11 10.98 -2.69
CA ALA A 168 -43.02 10.26 -3.96
C ALA A 168 -44.37 9.67 -4.43
N ARG A 169 -45.47 9.94 -3.71
CA ARG A 169 -46.83 9.48 -4.03
C ARG A 169 -47.85 10.62 -4.22
N GLY A 170 -47.38 11.88 -4.31
CA GLY A 170 -48.19 13.06 -4.64
C GLY A 170 -48.19 13.37 -6.12
#